data_AF-K0TPE8-F1
#
_entry.id   AF-K0TPE8-F1
#
_cell.length_a   1.000
_cell.length_b   1.000
_cell.length_c   1.000
_cell.angle_alpha   90.00
_cell.angle_beta   90.00
_cell.angle_gamma   90.00
#
_symmetry.space_group_name_H-M   'P 1'
#
loop_
_entity.id
_entity.type
_entity.pdbx_description
1 polymer ?
#
loop_
_entity_poly.entity_id
_entity_poly.type
_entity_poly.pdbx_seq_one_letter_code
_entity_poly.pdbx_strand_id
1 'polypeptide(L)'
;MGVQEAMLSKLKAVGLDKKERVGHVCCPGGKQDEEDGGDDLKTALREAEEEVGLKPQHLRPLARLQSVESKNNLAVTPFVALVDPPEMAEPNQLKINAEEVEDAFSVPLSWFLDDGNLDSIMPMEWRGDEFLLRTYLWDDPESQKQFKIWGLTAHIVHSVAEIVCS
;
A
#
# COMPACT_ATOMS: atom_id res chain seq x y z
N MET A 1 11.45 27.67 0.32
CA MET A 1 10.51 27.23 -0.74
C MET A 1 10.37 25.71 -0.68
N GLY A 2 10.05 25.17 0.50
CA GLY A 2 10.39 23.77 0.85
C GLY A 2 9.53 23.19 1.97
N VAL A 3 8.21 23.17 1.77
CA VAL A 3 7.26 22.54 2.71
C VAL A 3 6.22 21.67 1.98
N GLN A 4 6.17 21.68 0.63
CA GLN A 4 5.12 21.00 -0.14
C GLN A 4 5.52 19.62 -0.68
N GLU A 5 6.81 19.34 -0.89
CA GLU A 5 7.27 18.06 -1.49
C GLU A 5 7.22 16.86 -0.52
N ALA A 6 7.06 17.09 0.79
CA ALA A 6 7.02 16.02 1.79
C ALA A 6 5.68 15.27 1.85
N MET A 7 4.60 15.85 1.31
CA MET A 7 3.24 15.40 1.62
C MET A 7 2.69 14.33 0.67
N LEU A 8 3.31 14.16 -0.51
CA LEU A 8 2.87 13.22 -1.54
C LEU A 8 3.88 12.10 -1.82
N SER A 9 5.02 12.06 -1.13
CA SER A 9 6.18 11.30 -1.59
C SER A 9 6.40 9.95 -0.93
N LYS A 10 5.50 9.42 -0.10
CA LYS A 10 5.68 8.10 0.52
C LYS A 10 4.42 7.25 0.40
N LEU A 11 4.53 6.08 -0.22
CA LEU A 11 3.59 5.01 0.03
C LEU A 11 4.12 4.18 1.20
N LYS A 12 3.27 4.01 2.21
CA LYS A 12 3.58 3.22 3.38
C LYS A 12 2.98 1.84 3.16
N ALA A 13 3.83 0.93 2.70
CA ALA A 13 3.47 -0.47 2.59
C ALA A 13 3.49 -1.04 4.01
N VAL A 14 2.35 -1.57 4.41
CA VAL A 14 2.12 -2.09 5.75
C VAL A 14 1.89 -3.59 5.63
N GLY A 15 2.69 -4.33 6.40
CA GLY A 15 2.28 -5.63 6.89
C GLY A 15 2.65 -6.80 6.03
N LEU A 16 3.16 -7.81 6.73
CA LEU A 16 2.95 -9.21 6.42
C LEU A 16 1.63 -9.57 7.10
N ASP A 17 0.56 -9.74 6.32
CA ASP A 17 -0.75 -10.11 6.83
C ASP A 17 -0.77 -11.60 7.21
N LYS A 18 -0.93 -11.93 8.49
CA LYS A 18 -0.90 -13.30 9.01
C LYS A 18 -2.20 -14.08 8.83
N LYS A 19 -3.31 -13.44 8.46
CA LYS A 19 -4.62 -14.10 8.30
C LYS A 19 -4.89 -14.50 6.85
N GLU A 20 -4.67 -13.60 5.88
CA GLU A 20 -5.03 -13.88 4.48
C GLU A 20 -3.86 -13.85 3.50
N ARG A 21 -2.75 -13.17 3.82
CA ARG A 21 -1.59 -12.99 2.92
C ARG A 21 -0.25 -13.25 3.61
N VAL A 22 -0.15 -14.41 4.27
CA VAL A 22 0.99 -14.78 5.14
C VAL A 22 2.33 -14.51 4.46
N GLY A 23 3.08 -13.55 5.00
CA GLY A 23 4.44 -13.25 4.55
C GLY A 23 4.54 -12.38 3.29
N HIS A 24 3.46 -11.74 2.83
CA HIS A 24 3.49 -10.83 1.69
C HIS A 24 3.34 -9.37 2.12
N VAL A 25 4.09 -8.48 1.48
CA VAL A 25 3.91 -7.03 1.63
C VAL A 25 2.60 -6.58 0.97
N CYS A 26 1.74 -5.90 1.73
CA CYS A 26 0.53 -5.25 1.23
C CYS A 26 0.40 -3.79 1.69
N CYS A 27 -0.66 -3.13 1.23
CA CYS A 27 -1.18 -1.92 1.87
C CYS A 27 -2.27 -2.34 2.86
N PRO A 28 -2.60 -1.52 3.87
CA PRO A 28 -3.71 -1.83 4.78
C PRO A 28 -5.00 -2.06 4.01
N GLY A 29 -5.77 -3.07 4.42
CA GLY A 29 -7.04 -3.38 3.79
C GLY A 29 -7.39 -4.86 3.84
N GLY A 30 -8.66 -5.13 4.05
CA GLY A 30 -9.24 -6.46 4.17
C GLY A 30 -10.54 -6.60 3.39
N LYS A 31 -11.36 -7.55 3.83
CA LYS A 31 -12.68 -7.79 3.25
C LYS A 31 -13.68 -6.81 3.85
N GLN A 32 -14.69 -6.47 3.05
CA GLN A 32 -15.81 -5.68 3.53
C GLN A 32 -16.57 -6.46 4.61
N ASP A 33 -16.87 -5.80 5.73
CA ASP A 33 -17.75 -6.30 6.78
C ASP A 33 -19.19 -5.82 6.55
N GLU A 34 -20.18 -6.49 7.15
CA GLU A 34 -21.57 -6.06 7.17
C GLU A 34 -21.71 -4.64 7.74
N GLU A 35 -20.90 -4.28 8.74
CA GLU A 35 -20.92 -2.95 9.34
C GLU A 35 -20.43 -1.85 8.39
N ASP A 36 -19.69 -2.19 7.34
CA ASP A 36 -19.25 -1.23 6.31
C ASP A 36 -20.39 -0.81 5.38
N GLY A 37 -21.52 -1.53 5.39
CA GLY A 37 -22.75 -1.13 4.69
C GLY A 37 -22.63 -1.06 3.16
N GLY A 38 -21.65 -1.75 2.57
CA GLY A 38 -21.38 -1.68 1.12
C GLY A 38 -20.47 -0.52 0.69
N ASP A 39 -19.87 0.21 1.64
CA ASP A 39 -18.96 1.31 1.33
C ASP A 39 -17.49 0.85 1.38
N ASP A 40 -16.91 0.63 0.19
CA ASP A 40 -15.50 0.24 0.03
C ASP A 40 -14.52 1.19 0.74
N LEU A 41 -14.83 2.50 0.80
CA LEU A 41 -13.96 3.47 1.49
C LEU A 41 -14.02 3.27 3.00
N LYS A 42 -15.22 2.98 3.53
CA LYS A 42 -15.39 2.71 4.95
C LYS A 42 -14.60 1.46 5.37
N THR A 43 -14.63 0.41 4.56
CA THR A 43 -13.77 -0.78 4.75
C THR A 43 -12.29 -0.41 4.79
N ALA A 44 -11.79 0.33 3.79
CA ALA A 44 -10.38 0.70 3.74
C ALA A 44 -9.94 1.54 4.96
N LEU A 45 -10.80 2.44 5.45
CA LEU A 45 -10.53 3.26 6.63
C LEU A 45 -10.55 2.44 7.93
N ARG A 46 -11.50 1.51 8.07
CA ARG A 46 -11.60 0.60 9.22
C ARG A 46 -10.36 -0.28 9.31
N GLU A 47 -9.99 -0.93 8.23
CA GLU A 47 -8.84 -1.83 8.15
C GLU A 47 -7.52 -1.09 8.42
N ALA A 48 -7.37 0.15 7.91
CA ALA A 48 -6.21 0.99 8.26
C ALA A 48 -6.14 1.33 9.75
N GLU A 49 -7.27 1.48 10.44
CA GLU A 49 -7.30 1.67 11.88
C GLU A 49 -7.00 0.37 12.64
N GLU A 50 -7.57 -0.76 12.22
CA GLU A 50 -7.38 -2.07 12.84
C GLU A 50 -5.93 -2.58 12.71
N GLU A 51 -5.35 -2.49 11.51
CA GLU A 51 -4.03 -3.04 11.22
C GLU A 51 -2.89 -2.18 11.78
N VAL A 52 -3.01 -0.84 11.68
CA VAL A 52 -1.90 0.10 12.00
C VAL A 52 -2.28 1.29 12.87
N GLY A 53 -3.53 1.38 13.32
CA GLY A 53 -3.98 2.47 14.17
C GLY A 53 -4.09 3.84 13.48
N LEU A 54 -4.09 3.87 12.15
CA LEU A 54 -4.33 5.10 11.39
C LEU A 54 -5.82 5.43 11.41
N LYS A 55 -6.19 6.29 12.37
CA LYS A 55 -7.58 6.72 12.54
C LYS A 55 -8.12 7.43 11.30
N PRO A 56 -9.41 7.25 10.96
CA PRO A 56 -10.05 7.95 9.84
C PRO A 56 -9.89 9.47 9.87
N GLN A 57 -9.86 10.09 11.05
CA GLN A 57 -9.65 11.54 11.20
C GLN A 57 -8.27 12.03 10.71
N HIS A 58 -7.28 11.15 10.64
CA HIS A 58 -5.95 11.46 10.10
C HIS A 58 -5.84 11.13 8.62
N LEU A 59 -6.88 10.57 8.00
CA LEU A 59 -6.87 10.16 6.61
C LEU A 59 -7.77 11.10 5.81
N ARG A 60 -7.18 11.75 4.80
CA ARG A 60 -7.90 12.56 3.83
C ARG A 60 -7.91 11.82 2.49
N PRO A 61 -8.99 11.11 2.14
CA PRO A 61 -9.10 10.43 0.85
C PRO A 61 -8.94 11.41 -0.31
N LEU A 62 -8.13 11.03 -1.30
CA LEU A 62 -7.87 11.79 -2.50
C LEU A 62 -8.51 11.16 -3.74
N ALA A 63 -8.40 9.85 -3.86
CA ALA A 63 -8.84 9.14 -5.05
C ALA A 63 -9.26 7.70 -4.73
N ARG A 64 -10.26 7.23 -5.48
CA ARG A 64 -10.58 5.82 -5.66
C ARG A 64 -9.96 5.39 -6.99
N LEU A 65 -9.09 4.38 -6.97
CA LEU A 65 -8.53 3.81 -8.20
C LEU A 65 -9.47 2.76 -8.79
N GLN A 66 -9.22 2.39 -10.04
CA GLN A 66 -9.97 1.33 -10.70
C GLN A 66 -9.79 0.02 -9.91
N SER A 67 -10.91 -0.68 -9.68
CA SER A 67 -10.86 -1.98 -9.02
C SER A 67 -10.09 -2.99 -9.87
N VAL A 68 -9.23 -3.75 -9.23
CA VAL A 68 -8.41 -4.80 -9.86
C VAL A 68 -8.85 -6.14 -9.32
N GLU A 69 -9.06 -7.11 -10.20
CA GLU A 69 -9.33 -8.47 -9.77
C GLU A 69 -8.04 -9.18 -9.39
N SER A 70 -7.98 -9.68 -8.15
CA SER A 70 -6.88 -10.52 -7.69
C SER A 70 -6.93 -11.92 -8.31
N LYS A 71 -5.82 -12.66 -8.18
CA LYS A 71 -5.71 -14.07 -8.63
C LYS A 71 -6.77 -15.00 -8.04
N ASN A 72 -7.34 -14.63 -6.89
CA ASN A 72 -8.36 -15.42 -6.19
C ASN A 72 -9.79 -14.96 -6.51
N ASN A 73 -9.99 -14.20 -7.59
CA ASN A 73 -11.28 -13.61 -8.01
C ASN A 73 -11.88 -12.64 -6.99
N LEU A 74 -11.06 -12.05 -6.11
CA LEU A 74 -11.48 -10.96 -5.24
C LEU A 74 -11.30 -9.65 -5.98
N ALA A 75 -12.35 -8.84 -6.07
CA ALA A 75 -12.26 -7.46 -6.51
C ALA A 75 -11.61 -6.62 -5.41
N VAL A 76 -10.49 -5.98 -5.72
CA VAL A 76 -9.76 -5.09 -4.82
C VAL A 76 -9.93 -3.68 -5.32
N THR A 77 -10.47 -2.79 -4.49
CA THR A 77 -10.64 -1.36 -4.82
C THR A 77 -9.62 -0.54 -4.04
N PRO A 78 -8.54 -0.04 -4.68
CA PRO A 78 -7.54 0.75 -3.99
C PRO A 78 -8.01 2.19 -3.75
N PHE A 79 -7.67 2.74 -2.60
CA PHE A 79 -7.86 4.15 -2.28
C PHE A 79 -6.52 4.81 -1.98
N VAL A 80 -6.37 6.04 -2.47
CA VAL A 80 -5.23 6.91 -2.15
C VAL A 80 -5.72 7.95 -1.15
N ALA A 81 -5.01 8.08 -0.03
CA ALA A 81 -5.30 9.06 1.00
C ALA A 81 -4.02 9.77 1.44
N LEU A 82 -4.17 11.02 1.88
CA LEU A 82 -3.12 11.72 2.60
C LEU A 82 -3.27 11.48 4.09
N VAL A 83 -2.14 11.34 4.77
CA VAL A 83 -2.13 11.32 6.23
C VAL A 83 -1.86 12.72 6.76
N ASP A 84 -2.71 13.21 7.66
CA ASP A 84 -2.62 14.53 8.28
C ASP A 84 -2.82 14.42 9.81
N PRO A 85 -1.81 14.76 10.64
CA PRO A 85 -0.50 15.26 10.25
C PRO A 85 0.41 14.12 9.73
N PRO A 86 1.37 14.41 8.83
CA PRO A 86 2.15 13.37 8.12
C PRO A 86 2.98 12.48 9.05
N GLU A 87 3.34 12.97 10.24
CA GLU A 87 4.07 12.22 11.26
C GLU A 87 3.28 10.99 11.75
N MET A 88 1.94 11.03 11.71
CA MET A 88 1.10 9.88 12.12
C MET A 88 1.34 8.65 11.27
N ALA A 89 1.87 8.85 10.06
CA ALA A 89 2.16 7.77 9.15
C ALA A 89 3.56 7.18 9.40
N GLU A 90 4.46 7.83 10.14
CA GLU A 90 5.82 7.31 10.33
C GLU A 90 5.78 5.96 11.04
N PRO A 91 6.57 4.96 10.63
CA PRO A 91 6.46 3.59 11.16
C PRO A 91 6.49 3.51 12.69
N ASN A 92 7.29 4.37 13.34
CA ASN A 92 7.41 4.45 14.79
C ASN A 92 6.20 5.07 15.52
N GLN A 93 5.27 5.71 14.79
CA GLN A 93 4.01 6.25 15.33
C GLN A 93 2.83 5.29 15.13
N LEU A 94 2.97 4.30 14.25
CA LEU A 94 1.91 3.33 13.98
C LEU A 94 1.64 2.43 15.20
N LYS A 95 0.37 2.08 15.40
CA LYS A 95 -0.05 1.10 16.41
C LYS A 95 -0.36 -0.21 15.71
N ILE A 96 0.66 -1.03 15.55
CA ILE A 96 0.58 -2.28 14.83
C ILE A 96 -0.24 -3.31 15.60
N ASN A 97 -1.25 -3.88 14.96
CA ASN A 97 -1.94 -5.07 15.46
C ASN A 97 -1.11 -6.32 15.14
N ALA A 98 -0.37 -6.83 16.13
CA ALA A 98 0.54 -7.95 15.95
C ALA A 98 -0.14 -9.29 15.57
N GLU A 99 -1.45 -9.40 15.75
CA GLU A 99 -2.24 -10.57 15.32
C GLU A 99 -2.33 -10.66 13.78
N GLU A 100 -2.28 -9.51 13.10
CA GLU A 100 -2.48 -9.41 11.66
C GLU A 100 -1.22 -8.93 10.96
N VAL A 101 -0.53 -7.94 11.52
CA VAL A 101 0.60 -7.26 10.90
C VAL A 101 1.89 -7.61 11.63
N GLU A 102 2.87 -8.15 10.90
CA GLU A 102 4.20 -8.42 11.48
C GLU A 102 5.10 -7.18 11.55
N ASP A 103 5.08 -6.34 10.52
CA ASP A 103 5.97 -5.20 10.39
C ASP A 103 5.38 -4.12 9.49
N ALA A 104 5.82 -2.87 9.64
CA ALA A 104 5.39 -1.75 8.82
C ALA A 104 6.58 -0.86 8.45
N PHE A 105 6.61 -0.41 7.21
CA PHE A 105 7.70 0.42 6.70
C PHE A 105 7.15 1.47 5.73
N SER A 106 8.03 2.35 5.25
CA SER A 106 7.65 3.34 4.24
C SER A 106 8.68 3.40 3.13
N VAL A 107 8.20 3.54 1.90
CA VAL A 107 9.04 3.67 0.71
C VAL A 107 8.67 4.98 0.01
N PRO A 108 9.65 5.81 -0.37
CA PRO A 108 9.37 6.98 -1.17
C PRO A 108 8.70 6.58 -2.50
N LEU A 109 7.61 7.25 -2.93
CA LEU A 109 6.93 6.94 -4.19
C LEU A 109 7.89 7.03 -5.38
N SER A 110 8.75 8.06 -5.40
CA SER A 110 9.76 8.24 -6.45
C SER A 110 10.75 7.08 -6.53
N TRP A 111 10.93 6.29 -5.47
CA TRP A 111 11.80 5.13 -5.46
C TRP A 111 11.31 4.03 -6.42
N PHE A 112 9.98 3.87 -6.56
CA PHE A 112 9.38 2.90 -7.48
C PHE A 112 9.54 3.24 -8.96
N LEU A 113 9.87 4.51 -9.28
CA LEU A 113 10.06 5.00 -10.65
C LEU A 113 11.51 4.94 -11.13
N ASP A 114 12.45 4.63 -10.26
CA ASP A 114 13.85 4.43 -10.63
C ASP A 114 14.05 2.97 -11.04
N ASP A 115 14.35 2.76 -12.32
CA ASP A 115 14.61 1.43 -12.89
C ASP A 115 15.79 0.70 -12.20
N GLY A 116 16.70 1.43 -11.55
CA GLY A 116 17.77 0.85 -10.74
C GLY A 116 17.29 0.08 -9.50
N ASN A 117 16.07 0.35 -9.05
CA ASN A 117 15.44 -0.32 -7.89
C ASN A 117 14.59 -1.54 -8.29
N LEU A 118 14.43 -1.79 -9.59
CA LEU A 118 13.64 -2.89 -10.12
C LEU A 118 14.45 -4.18 -10.12
N ASP A 119 14.06 -5.14 -9.28
CA ASP A 119 14.72 -6.46 -9.23
C ASP A 119 14.37 -7.29 -10.47
N SER A 120 13.09 -7.32 -10.84
CA SER A 120 12.65 -8.04 -12.03
C SER A 120 11.34 -7.48 -12.59
N ILE A 121 11.18 -7.64 -13.90
CA ILE A 121 9.94 -7.33 -14.63
C ILE A 121 9.59 -8.49 -15.56
N MET A 122 8.36 -8.96 -15.47
CA MET A 122 7.86 -10.06 -16.29
C MET A 122 6.53 -9.68 -16.92
N PRO A 123 6.40 -9.68 -18.26
CA PRO A 123 5.11 -9.57 -18.91
C PRO A 123 4.21 -10.73 -18.49
N MET A 124 2.98 -10.41 -18.12
CA MET A 124 1.96 -11.38 -17.72
C MET A 124 0.69 -11.10 -18.50
N GLU A 125 0.01 -12.17 -18.89
CA GLU A 125 -1.37 -12.10 -19.38
C GLU A 125 -2.29 -12.65 -18.28
N TRP A 126 -3.30 -11.87 -17.90
CA TRP A 126 -4.33 -12.32 -16.96
C TRP A 126 -5.70 -11.88 -17.44
N ARG A 127 -6.59 -12.85 -17.65
CA ARG A 127 -7.97 -12.63 -18.14
C ARG A 127 -8.05 -11.81 -19.44
N GLY A 128 -7.01 -11.87 -20.27
CA GLY A 128 -6.92 -11.15 -21.55
C GLY A 128 -6.30 -9.75 -21.45
N ASP A 129 -5.96 -9.29 -20.24
CA ASP A 129 -5.21 -8.06 -20.04
C ASP A 129 -3.71 -8.35 -19.86
N GLU A 130 -2.87 -7.58 -20.55
CA GLU A 130 -1.43 -7.61 -20.35
C GLU A 130 -1.03 -6.65 -19.22
N PHE A 131 -0.23 -7.13 -18.27
CA PHE A 131 0.36 -6.28 -17.25
C PHE A 131 1.80 -6.69 -16.96
N LEU A 132 2.58 -5.72 -16.46
CA LEU A 132 3.97 -5.94 -16.09
C LEU A 132 4.03 -6.33 -14.62
N LEU A 133 4.41 -7.58 -14.34
CA LEU A 133 4.68 -8.04 -13.00
C LEU A 133 6.04 -7.51 -12.56
N ARG A 134 6.01 -6.41 -11.80
CA ARG A 134 7.19 -5.79 -11.19
C ARG A 134 7.49 -6.43 -9.83
N THR A 135 8.77 -6.66 -9.57
CA THR A 135 9.30 -7.04 -8.26
C THR A 135 10.32 -6.01 -7.84
N TYR A 136 10.20 -5.55 -6.60
CA TYR A 136 11.14 -4.67 -5.95
C TYR A 136 11.66 -5.32 -4.67
N LEU A 137 12.92 -5.04 -4.34
CA LEU A 137 13.54 -5.39 -3.06
C LEU A 137 13.90 -4.09 -2.34
N TRP A 138 13.19 -3.81 -1.26
CA TRP A 138 13.41 -2.63 -0.43
C TRP A 138 14.24 -2.99 0.79
N ASP A 139 15.48 -2.51 0.84
CA ASP A 139 16.31 -2.57 2.04
C ASP A 139 15.95 -1.40 2.96
N ASP A 140 15.19 -1.69 4.01
CA ASP A 140 14.70 -0.65 4.91
C ASP A 140 15.84 -0.14 5.81
N PRO A 141 16.19 1.16 5.73
CA PRO A 141 17.31 1.71 6.47
C PRO A 141 17.08 1.72 7.99
N GLU A 142 15.82 1.76 8.44
CA GLU A 142 15.48 1.82 9.87
C GLU A 142 15.55 0.44 10.53
N SER A 143 14.88 -0.55 9.96
CA SER A 143 14.82 -1.91 10.52
C SER A 143 16.00 -2.81 10.10
N GLN A 144 16.77 -2.42 9.07
CA GLN A 144 17.80 -3.25 8.44
C GLN A 144 17.26 -4.57 7.89
N LYS A 145 15.97 -4.62 7.56
CA LYS A 145 15.30 -5.76 6.92
C LYS A 145 15.11 -5.49 5.43
N GLN A 146 15.09 -6.56 4.65
CA GLN A 146 14.72 -6.50 3.25
C GLN A 146 13.26 -6.92 3.06
N PHE A 147 12.50 -6.13 2.30
CA PHE A 147 11.10 -6.37 1.98
C PHE A 147 10.92 -6.60 0.48
N LYS A 148 10.23 -7.68 0.12
CA LYS A 148 9.88 -7.97 -1.28
C LYS A 148 8.51 -7.41 -1.61
N ILE A 149 8.45 -6.44 -2.52
CA ILE A 149 7.23 -5.78 -2.97
C ILE A 149 6.94 -6.25 -4.39
N TRP A 150 5.82 -6.96 -4.59
CA TRP A 150 5.52 -7.60 -5.87
C TRP A 150 4.01 -7.80 -6.06
N GLY A 151 3.61 -8.26 -7.25
CA GLY A 151 2.21 -8.60 -7.52
C GLY A 151 1.30 -7.38 -7.56
N LEU A 152 0.08 -7.52 -7.03
CA LEU A 152 -0.94 -6.47 -7.03
C LEU A 152 -0.46 -5.23 -6.25
N THR A 153 0.25 -5.42 -5.13
CA THR A 153 0.84 -4.33 -4.37
C THR A 153 1.79 -3.52 -5.25
N ALA A 154 2.78 -4.17 -5.88
CA ALA A 154 3.73 -3.48 -6.77
C ALA A 154 3.03 -2.75 -7.94
N HIS A 155 1.98 -3.35 -8.50
CA HIS A 155 1.21 -2.72 -9.59
C HIS A 155 0.51 -1.43 -9.14
N ILE A 156 -0.21 -1.47 -8.02
CA ILE A 156 -0.93 -0.30 -7.48
C ILE A 156 0.05 0.82 -7.15
N VAL A 157 1.14 0.51 -6.45
CA VAL A 157 2.06 1.52 -5.93
C VAL A 157 2.90 2.16 -7.02
N HIS A 158 3.30 1.39 -8.04
CA HIS A 158 3.94 1.92 -9.24
C HIS A 158 3.00 2.85 -9.99
N SER A 159 1.73 2.47 -10.17
CA SER A 159 0.73 3.30 -10.86
C SER A 159 0.48 4.62 -10.10
N VAL A 160 0.40 4.57 -8.76
CA VAL A 160 0.28 5.79 -7.94
C VAL A 160 1.54 6.65 -8.07
N ALA A 161 2.73 6.05 -8.04
CA ALA A 161 3.97 6.78 -8.22
C ALA A 161 4.02 7.49 -9.59
N GLU A 162 3.61 6.82 -10.66
CA GLU A 162 3.53 7.41 -12.01
C GLU A 162 2.58 8.61 -12.06
N ILE A 163 1.45 8.57 -11.35
CA ILE A 163 0.49 9.68 -11.33
C ILE A 163 0.99 10.87 -10.50
N VAL A 164 1.65 10.58 -9.37
CA VAL A 164 2.00 11.60 -8.36
C VAL A 164 3.35 12.24 -8.62
N CYS A 165 4.30 11.50 -9.19
CA CYS A 165 5.69 11.94 -9.38
C CYS A 165 6.04 12.31 -10.84
N SER A 166 5.08 12.23 -11.78
CA SER A 166 5.23 12.71 -13.16
C SER A 166 5.14 14.22 -13.30
#